data_AF-A0A2V6JEI9-F1
#
_entry.id   AF-A0A2V6JEI9-F1
#
_cell.length_a   1.000
_cell.length_b   1.000
_cell.length_c   1.000
_cell.angle_alpha   90.00
_cell.angle_beta   90.00
_cell.angle_gamma   90.00
#
_symmetry.space_group_name_H-M   'P 1'
#
loop_
_entity.id
_entity.type
_entity.pdbx_description
1 polymer ?
#
loop_
_entity_poly.entity_id
_entity_poly.type
_entity_poly.pdbx_seq_one_letter_code
_entity_poly.pdbx_strand_id
1 'polypeptide(L)'
;MPYVTAGKENGENIDIYYKDWGSGQPIVFSHGWPLSGDDWDPQMLFFLSKGFRVIATDRRGHGRSTQTGDGHDMDHYADDLKAVTDHLKLKDAIHVGHSTGGGQVVHYLARHGDKNVAKAAIISAVPPLMVKTSANPLGTPKSVFDDLQAQLFANRAKFYYDLPAGPFYGFNRPGVKTIEPLVWNWWRQGMMGGAKAGYDGIVAFSQTDFTEDLKKISVPVLVMHSEDDQIVPYQASGPLSAKLLKKGTLKTYKDLPHGMITTHADVINADLLAFFKA
;
A
#
# COMPACT_ATOMS: atom_id res chain seq x y z
N MET A 1 -6.08 -0.51 -24.14
CA MET A 1 -5.22 0.23 -23.17
C MET A 1 -5.44 -0.41 -21.81
N PRO A 2 -4.43 -0.57 -20.95
CA PRO A 2 -4.56 -1.35 -19.72
C PRO A 2 -5.24 -0.52 -18.62
N TYR A 3 -6.50 -0.19 -18.85
CA TYR A 3 -7.36 0.57 -17.97
C TYR A 3 -8.66 -0.20 -17.76
N VAL A 4 -9.28 0.00 -16.60
CA VAL A 4 -10.66 -0.39 -16.33
C VAL A 4 -11.41 0.83 -15.81
N THR A 5 -12.61 1.05 -16.32
CA THR A 5 -13.50 2.09 -15.78
C THR A 5 -14.11 1.60 -14.47
N ALA A 6 -13.82 2.32 -13.38
CA ALA A 6 -14.32 2.02 -12.03
C ALA A 6 -15.49 2.93 -11.60
N GLY A 7 -15.74 4.01 -12.34
CA GLY A 7 -16.84 4.93 -12.03
C GLY A 7 -16.91 6.11 -12.99
N LYS A 8 -17.62 7.17 -12.58
CA LYS A 8 -17.69 8.43 -13.32
C LYS A 8 -17.62 9.63 -12.38
N GLU A 9 -17.02 10.71 -12.85
CA GLU A 9 -17.03 12.02 -12.20
C GLU A 9 -17.36 13.07 -13.26
N ASN A 10 -18.36 13.92 -13.00
CA ASN A 10 -18.81 14.97 -13.93
C ASN A 10 -19.15 14.48 -15.37
N GLY A 11 -19.61 13.24 -15.50
CA GLY A 11 -19.96 12.63 -16.78
C GLY A 11 -18.80 11.87 -17.47
N GLU A 12 -17.56 12.09 -17.03
CA GLU A 12 -16.35 11.45 -17.55
C GLU A 12 -16.01 10.17 -16.78
N ASN A 13 -15.31 9.24 -17.43
CA ASN A 13 -14.91 7.97 -16.82
C ASN A 13 -13.78 8.15 -15.79
N ILE A 14 -13.89 7.42 -14.69
CA ILE A 14 -12.79 7.19 -13.75
C ILE A 14 -12.11 5.89 -14.16
N ASP A 15 -10.95 6.01 -14.80
CA ASP A 15 -10.21 4.87 -15.34
C ASP A 15 -9.00 4.56 -14.46
N ILE A 16 -8.91 3.28 -14.06
CA ILE A 16 -7.85 2.73 -13.21
C ILE A 16 -6.84 2.03 -14.10
N TYR A 17 -5.62 2.55 -14.14
CA TYR A 17 -4.50 1.94 -14.84
C TYR A 17 -4.00 0.70 -14.09
N TYR A 18 -3.59 -0.31 -14.85
CA TYR A 18 -2.89 -1.48 -14.30
C TYR A 18 -1.79 -1.98 -15.23
N LYS A 19 -0.82 -2.69 -14.66
CA LYS A 19 0.11 -3.59 -15.37
C LYS A 19 -0.39 -5.01 -15.24
N ASP A 20 -0.14 -5.86 -16.23
CA ASP A 20 -0.51 -7.27 -16.21
C ASP A 20 0.47 -8.08 -17.06
N TRP A 21 1.38 -8.82 -16.40
CA TRP A 21 2.43 -9.58 -17.06
C TRP A 21 2.43 -11.05 -16.63
N GLY A 22 2.72 -11.96 -17.54
CA GLY A 22 2.77 -13.40 -17.27
C GLY A 22 1.40 -14.08 -17.26
N SER A 23 1.35 -15.35 -16.89
CA SER A 23 0.15 -16.19 -17.05
C SER A 23 -0.07 -17.26 -15.97
N GLY A 24 0.71 -17.27 -14.88
CA GLY A 24 0.55 -18.20 -13.76
C GLY A 24 -0.49 -17.74 -12.74
N GLN A 25 -0.35 -18.20 -11.49
CA GLN A 25 -1.18 -17.73 -10.38
C GLN A 25 -1.04 -16.19 -10.26
N PRO A 26 -2.16 -15.44 -10.19
CA PRO A 26 -2.11 -14.00 -10.16
C PRO A 26 -1.66 -13.48 -8.79
N ILE A 27 -0.73 -12.52 -8.80
CA ILE A 27 -0.37 -11.68 -7.66
C ILE A 27 -0.77 -10.24 -8.01
N VAL A 28 -1.60 -9.64 -7.16
CA VAL A 28 -2.07 -8.27 -7.30
C VAL A 28 -1.38 -7.39 -6.26
N PHE A 29 -0.61 -6.40 -6.74
CA PHE A 29 0.17 -5.49 -5.93
C PHE A 29 -0.54 -4.12 -5.78
N SER A 30 -0.78 -3.72 -4.54
CA SER A 30 -1.37 -2.44 -4.14
C SER A 30 -0.31 -1.54 -3.51
N HIS A 31 0.03 -0.44 -4.17
CA HIS A 31 1.08 0.49 -3.72
C HIS A 31 0.67 1.34 -2.51
N GLY A 32 1.68 1.83 -1.80
CA GLY A 32 1.56 2.83 -0.73
C GLY A 32 1.38 4.25 -1.26
N TRP A 33 0.92 5.16 -0.39
CA TRP A 33 0.82 6.58 -0.71
C TRP A 33 2.21 7.25 -0.74
N PRO A 34 2.47 8.21 -1.65
CA PRO A 34 1.66 8.70 -2.77
C PRO A 34 2.13 8.07 -4.11
N LEU A 35 2.59 6.82 -4.07
CA LEU A 35 3.33 6.19 -5.17
C LEU A 35 2.41 5.67 -6.29
N SER A 36 2.91 4.72 -7.08
CA SER A 36 2.18 4.06 -8.16
C SER A 36 2.56 2.58 -8.22
N GLY A 37 1.94 1.83 -9.13
CA GLY A 37 2.34 0.45 -9.44
C GLY A 37 3.76 0.30 -9.98
N ASP A 38 4.49 1.39 -10.25
CA ASP A 38 5.93 1.34 -10.57
C ASP A 38 6.80 1.00 -9.36
N ASP A 39 6.35 1.29 -8.13
CA ASP A 39 7.14 0.97 -6.93
C ASP A 39 7.32 -0.54 -6.71
N TRP A 40 6.46 -1.34 -7.34
CA TRP A 40 6.50 -2.80 -7.31
C TRP A 40 7.37 -3.43 -8.40
N ASP A 41 8.02 -2.66 -9.27
CA ASP A 41 8.82 -3.21 -10.38
C ASP A 41 9.84 -4.28 -9.93
N PRO A 42 10.58 -4.13 -8.80
CA PRO A 42 11.47 -5.18 -8.30
C PRO A 42 10.74 -6.48 -7.95
N GLN A 43 9.58 -6.39 -7.30
CA GLN A 43 8.75 -7.56 -6.95
C GLN A 43 8.15 -8.19 -8.21
N MET A 44 7.59 -7.37 -9.10
CA MET A 44 6.95 -7.85 -10.34
C MET A 44 7.95 -8.61 -11.19
N LEU A 45 9.15 -8.08 -11.42
CA LEU A 45 10.21 -8.77 -12.17
C LEU A 45 10.62 -10.08 -11.50
N PHE A 46 10.79 -10.07 -10.16
CA PHE A 46 11.13 -11.27 -9.41
C PHE A 46 10.05 -12.35 -9.56
N PHE A 47 8.78 -12.05 -9.27
CA PHE A 47 7.71 -13.04 -9.30
C PHE A 47 7.33 -13.48 -10.72
N LEU A 48 7.47 -12.59 -11.72
CA LEU A 48 7.36 -12.97 -13.13
C LEU A 48 8.42 -14.04 -13.47
N SER A 49 9.66 -13.87 -13.03
CA SER A 49 10.73 -14.87 -13.21
C SER A 49 10.47 -16.21 -12.50
N LYS A 50 9.55 -16.23 -11.52
CA LYS A 50 9.11 -17.43 -10.81
C LYS A 50 7.84 -18.05 -11.40
N GLY A 51 7.35 -17.53 -12.53
CA GLY A 51 6.21 -18.08 -13.27
C GLY A 51 4.84 -17.60 -12.78
N PHE A 52 4.78 -16.57 -11.91
CA PHE A 52 3.52 -15.94 -11.54
C PHE A 52 3.01 -15.01 -12.63
N ARG A 53 1.69 -14.75 -12.63
CA ARG A 53 1.12 -13.58 -13.32
C ARG A 53 1.16 -12.42 -12.34
N VAL A 54 1.78 -11.31 -12.70
CA VAL A 54 1.98 -10.16 -11.81
C VAL A 54 1.18 -8.96 -12.31
N ILE A 55 0.38 -8.40 -11.41
CA ILE A 55 -0.54 -7.30 -11.68
C ILE A 55 -0.25 -6.20 -10.67
N ALA A 56 -0.05 -4.96 -11.11
CA ALA A 56 0.08 -3.81 -10.22
C ALA A 56 -0.85 -2.71 -10.70
N THR A 57 -1.58 -2.09 -9.77
CA THR A 57 -2.54 -1.03 -10.09
C THR A 57 -2.00 0.33 -9.71
N ASP A 58 -2.44 1.36 -10.40
CA ASP A 58 -2.35 2.73 -9.91
C ASP A 58 -3.70 3.08 -9.28
N ARG A 59 -3.74 3.40 -8.00
CA ARG A 59 -4.96 3.86 -7.33
C ARG A 59 -5.50 5.13 -8.02
N ARG A 60 -6.82 5.37 -7.99
CA ARG A 60 -7.38 6.67 -8.44
C ARG A 60 -6.58 7.84 -7.85
N GLY A 61 -6.37 8.89 -8.65
CA GLY A 61 -5.56 10.03 -8.26
C GLY A 61 -4.06 9.80 -8.20
N HIS A 62 -3.57 8.59 -8.43
CA HIS A 62 -2.16 8.23 -8.38
C HIS A 62 -1.69 7.75 -9.75
N GLY A 63 -0.39 7.97 -10.00
CA GLY A 63 0.27 7.57 -11.23
C GLY A 63 -0.51 7.93 -12.51
N ARG A 64 -0.87 6.91 -13.29
CA ARG A 64 -1.52 7.02 -14.62
C ARG A 64 -3.05 6.94 -14.56
N SER A 65 -3.63 6.69 -13.38
CA SER A 65 -5.08 6.61 -13.20
C SER A 65 -5.72 7.99 -13.19
N THR A 66 -7.03 8.05 -13.47
CA THR A 66 -7.79 9.31 -13.47
C THR A 66 -7.61 10.06 -12.15
N GLN A 67 -7.32 11.36 -12.23
CA GLN A 67 -7.23 12.25 -11.08
C GLN A 67 -8.60 12.85 -10.76
N THR A 68 -9.26 12.29 -9.76
CA THR A 68 -10.60 12.71 -9.33
C THR A 68 -10.55 13.85 -8.30
N GLY A 69 -11.59 14.67 -8.26
CA GLY A 69 -11.78 15.70 -7.23
C GLY A 69 -12.19 15.13 -5.87
N ASP A 70 -12.82 13.96 -5.86
CA ASP A 70 -13.32 13.28 -4.64
C ASP A 70 -13.08 11.75 -4.66
N GLY A 71 -13.55 11.06 -3.62
CA GLY A 71 -13.51 9.60 -3.47
C GLY A 71 -12.13 9.08 -3.09
N HIS A 72 -11.35 9.86 -2.35
CA HIS A 72 -10.00 9.49 -1.89
C HIS A 72 -10.05 8.83 -0.51
N ASP A 73 -10.92 7.82 -0.36
CA ASP A 73 -11.16 7.05 0.86
C ASP A 73 -11.04 5.52 0.61
N MET A 74 -11.03 4.73 1.70
CA MET A 74 -10.79 3.29 1.60
C MET A 74 -11.92 2.51 0.92
N ASP A 75 -13.18 2.96 1.03
CA ASP A 75 -14.31 2.34 0.36
C ASP A 75 -14.11 2.39 -1.16
N HIS A 76 -13.82 3.59 -1.69
CA HIS A 76 -13.55 3.79 -3.10
C HIS A 76 -12.29 3.06 -3.57
N TYR A 77 -11.23 3.05 -2.75
CA TYR A 77 -10.01 2.31 -3.10
C TYR A 77 -10.25 0.80 -3.17
N ALA A 78 -11.10 0.23 -2.31
CA ALA A 78 -11.49 -1.18 -2.40
C ALA A 78 -12.38 -1.46 -3.61
N ASP A 79 -13.35 -0.58 -3.90
CA ASP A 79 -14.24 -0.70 -5.05
C ASP A 79 -13.45 -0.61 -6.38
N ASP A 80 -12.42 0.24 -6.47
CA ASP A 80 -11.49 0.31 -7.62
C ASP A 80 -10.70 -0.99 -7.80
N LEU A 81 -10.14 -1.52 -6.71
CA LEU A 81 -9.40 -2.79 -6.74
C LEU A 81 -10.34 -3.92 -7.19
N LYS A 82 -11.59 -3.90 -6.73
CA LYS A 82 -12.62 -4.82 -7.19
C LYS A 82 -12.87 -4.71 -8.69
N ALA A 83 -13.04 -3.50 -9.23
CA ALA A 83 -13.23 -3.30 -10.66
C ALA A 83 -12.10 -3.93 -11.49
N VAL A 84 -10.84 -3.75 -11.08
CA VAL A 84 -9.68 -4.39 -11.72
C VAL A 84 -9.75 -5.92 -11.63
N THR A 85 -9.97 -6.46 -10.42
CA THR A 85 -9.98 -7.92 -10.19
C THR A 85 -11.12 -8.62 -10.95
N ASP A 86 -12.29 -7.99 -11.05
CA ASP A 86 -13.44 -8.48 -11.79
C ASP A 86 -13.20 -8.41 -13.30
N HIS A 87 -12.67 -7.29 -13.79
CA HIS A 87 -12.35 -7.10 -15.20
C HIS A 87 -11.37 -8.16 -15.71
N LEU A 88 -10.33 -8.44 -14.91
CA LEU A 88 -9.33 -9.46 -15.19
C LEU A 88 -9.79 -10.89 -14.85
N LYS A 89 -11.01 -11.03 -14.29
CA LYS A 89 -11.65 -12.29 -13.89
C LYS A 89 -10.74 -13.16 -13.01
N LEU A 90 -10.05 -12.53 -12.06
CA LEU A 90 -9.05 -13.21 -11.25
C LEU A 90 -9.68 -14.30 -10.36
N LYS A 91 -8.95 -15.40 -10.23
CA LYS A 91 -9.26 -16.56 -9.37
C LYS A 91 -7.99 -16.96 -8.63
N ASP A 92 -8.16 -17.40 -7.39
CA ASP A 92 -7.08 -17.81 -6.47
C ASP A 92 -5.92 -16.81 -6.43
N ALA A 93 -6.26 -15.53 -6.46
CA ALA A 93 -5.28 -14.44 -6.50
C ALA A 93 -4.61 -14.24 -5.14
N ILE A 94 -3.35 -13.84 -5.18
CA ILE A 94 -2.61 -13.40 -4.00
C ILE A 94 -2.63 -11.87 -3.99
N HIS A 95 -3.05 -11.27 -2.89
CA HIS A 95 -3.08 -9.81 -2.76
C HIS A 95 -1.93 -9.32 -1.88
N VAL A 96 -1.11 -8.41 -2.39
CA VAL A 96 0.05 -7.86 -1.67
C VAL A 96 -0.10 -6.35 -1.57
N GLY A 97 -0.04 -5.80 -0.37
CA GLY A 97 -0.17 -4.37 -0.14
C GLY A 97 0.96 -3.81 0.72
N HIS A 98 1.53 -2.69 0.31
CA HIS A 98 2.52 -1.93 1.10
C HIS A 98 1.88 -0.67 1.67
N SER A 99 2.12 -0.36 2.95
CA SER A 99 1.65 0.87 3.57
C SER A 99 0.13 1.05 3.42
N THR A 100 -0.33 2.17 2.84
CA THR A 100 -1.72 2.43 2.47
C THR A 100 -2.33 1.33 1.57
N GLY A 101 -1.51 0.71 0.72
CA GLY A 101 -1.90 -0.44 -0.09
C GLY A 101 -2.26 -1.68 0.72
N GLY A 102 -1.63 -1.87 1.89
CA GLY A 102 -2.03 -2.92 2.83
C GLY A 102 -3.42 -2.66 3.43
N GLY A 103 -3.74 -1.39 3.73
CA GLY A 103 -5.08 -0.98 4.14
C GLY A 103 -6.13 -1.24 3.05
N GLN A 104 -5.82 -0.91 1.79
CA GLN A 104 -6.67 -1.21 0.65
C GLN A 104 -6.95 -2.72 0.50
N VAL A 105 -5.91 -3.55 0.63
CA VAL A 105 -6.07 -5.01 0.56
C VAL A 105 -6.98 -5.51 1.68
N VAL A 106 -6.75 -5.08 2.92
CA VAL A 106 -7.58 -5.48 4.06
C VAL A 106 -9.04 -5.07 3.86
N HIS A 107 -9.28 -3.81 3.46
CA HIS A 107 -10.62 -3.30 3.25
C HIS A 107 -11.32 -3.98 2.07
N TYR A 108 -10.62 -4.23 0.96
CA TYR A 108 -11.14 -4.99 -0.19
C TYR A 108 -11.63 -6.39 0.21
N LEU A 109 -10.81 -7.14 0.94
CA LEU A 109 -11.16 -8.50 1.38
C LEU A 109 -12.35 -8.49 2.33
N ALA A 110 -12.40 -7.52 3.25
CA ALA A 110 -13.49 -7.39 4.21
C ALA A 110 -14.81 -6.93 3.57
N ARG A 111 -14.75 -6.02 2.60
CA ARG A 111 -15.92 -5.42 1.94
C ARG A 111 -16.50 -6.31 0.84
N HIS A 112 -15.67 -7.03 0.10
CA HIS A 112 -16.08 -7.80 -1.07
C HIS A 112 -15.96 -9.32 -0.92
N GLY A 113 -15.45 -9.77 0.23
CA GLY A 113 -15.17 -11.17 0.50
C GLY A 113 -13.87 -11.66 -0.15
N ASP A 114 -13.42 -12.82 0.29
CA ASP A 114 -12.11 -13.40 -0.06
C ASP A 114 -12.23 -14.72 -0.86
N LYS A 115 -13.40 -14.98 -1.46
CA LYS A 115 -13.70 -16.25 -2.16
C LYS A 115 -12.79 -16.56 -3.36
N ASN A 116 -12.26 -15.53 -4.03
CA ASN A 116 -11.36 -15.67 -5.19
C ASN A 116 -9.90 -15.38 -4.81
N VAL A 117 -9.60 -15.38 -3.51
CA VAL A 117 -8.31 -15.00 -2.96
C VAL A 117 -7.69 -16.22 -2.32
N ALA A 118 -6.46 -16.54 -2.71
CA ALA A 118 -5.73 -17.66 -2.12
C ALA A 118 -5.08 -17.24 -0.79
N LYS A 119 -4.39 -16.09 -0.80
CA LYS A 119 -3.60 -15.56 0.33
C LYS A 119 -3.52 -14.04 0.23
N ALA A 120 -3.17 -13.37 1.33
CA ALA A 120 -2.77 -11.97 1.30
C ALA A 120 -1.45 -11.72 2.06
N ALA A 121 -0.73 -10.67 1.68
CA ALA A 121 0.41 -10.17 2.42
C ALA A 121 0.32 -8.65 2.58
N ILE A 122 0.52 -8.15 3.80
CA ILE A 122 0.55 -6.72 4.09
C ILE A 122 1.90 -6.35 4.69
N ILE A 123 2.54 -5.32 4.14
CA ILE A 123 3.94 -4.98 4.36
C ILE A 123 4.02 -3.53 4.87
N SER A 124 4.55 -3.32 6.08
CA SER A 124 4.60 -2.00 6.72
C SER A 124 3.26 -1.26 6.65
N ALA A 125 2.16 -1.99 6.87
CA ALA A 125 0.82 -1.57 6.49
C ALA A 125 0.10 -0.77 7.60
N VAL A 126 -0.80 0.12 7.17
CA VAL A 126 -1.54 1.03 8.07
C VAL A 126 -2.55 0.39 9.05
N PRO A 127 -3.12 -0.82 8.81
CA PRO A 127 -4.02 -1.46 9.76
C PRO A 127 -3.36 -1.80 11.12
N PRO A 128 -4.13 -1.88 12.22
CA PRO A 128 -5.57 -1.63 12.28
C PRO A 128 -5.97 -0.16 12.27
N LEU A 129 -5.15 0.75 12.83
CA LEU A 129 -5.42 2.19 12.82
C LEU A 129 -4.11 2.94 13.10
N MET A 130 -3.82 3.99 12.33
CA MET A 130 -2.61 4.78 12.55
C MET A 130 -2.81 5.92 13.55
N VAL A 131 -3.94 6.62 13.49
CA VAL A 131 -4.19 7.77 14.36
C VAL A 131 -4.44 7.34 15.80
N LYS A 132 -3.92 8.13 16.73
CA LYS A 132 -4.15 7.97 18.15
C LYS A 132 -5.61 8.29 18.48
N THR A 133 -6.29 7.34 19.09
CA THR A 133 -7.64 7.50 19.63
C THR A 133 -7.69 6.88 21.03
N SER A 134 -8.84 6.96 21.70
CA SER A 134 -9.07 6.19 22.94
C SER A 134 -9.00 4.67 22.70
N ALA A 135 -9.44 4.21 21.52
CA ALA A 135 -9.38 2.81 21.12
C ALA A 135 -7.99 2.37 20.60
N ASN A 136 -7.16 3.33 20.18
CA ASN A 136 -5.80 3.09 19.70
C ASN A 136 -4.79 4.04 20.38
N PRO A 137 -4.46 3.83 21.67
CA PRO A 137 -3.62 4.75 22.43
C PRO A 137 -2.15 4.77 21.98
N LEU A 138 -1.71 3.73 21.26
CA LEU A 138 -0.36 3.60 20.71
C LEU A 138 -0.22 4.26 19.32
N GLY A 139 -1.32 4.76 18.76
CA GLY A 139 -1.31 5.46 17.48
C GLY A 139 -0.53 6.78 17.52
N THR A 140 -0.31 7.34 16.33
CA THR A 140 0.36 8.62 16.13
C THR A 140 -0.62 9.77 16.38
N PRO A 141 -0.22 10.84 17.10
CA PRO A 141 -1.10 11.99 17.34
C PRO A 141 -1.68 12.59 16.05
N LYS A 142 -2.95 12.98 16.06
CA LYS A 142 -3.62 13.57 14.88
C LYS A 142 -2.87 14.77 14.31
N SER A 143 -2.27 15.59 15.16
CA SER A 143 -1.49 16.76 14.77
C SER A 143 -0.34 16.45 13.81
N VAL A 144 0.22 15.23 13.85
CA VAL A 144 1.26 14.82 12.89
C VAL A 144 0.67 14.70 11.49
N PHE A 145 -0.50 14.08 11.34
CA PHE A 145 -1.18 13.96 10.04
C PHE A 145 -1.73 15.29 9.53
N ASP A 146 -2.17 16.16 10.44
CA ASP A 146 -2.56 17.53 10.10
C ASP A 146 -1.37 18.33 9.56
N ASP A 147 -0.18 18.14 10.15
CA ASP A 147 1.06 18.74 9.66
C ASP A 147 1.48 18.20 8.29
N LEU A 148 1.34 16.89 8.02
CA LEU A 148 1.58 16.34 6.68
C LEU A 148 0.66 16.98 5.62
N GLN A 149 -0.62 17.17 5.93
CA GLN A 149 -1.55 17.89 5.05
C GLN A 149 -1.12 19.34 4.84
N ALA A 150 -0.71 20.04 5.91
CA ALA A 150 -0.23 21.40 5.82
C ALA A 150 1.05 21.53 4.97
N GLN A 151 2.01 20.62 5.12
CA GLN A 151 3.24 20.58 4.32
C GLN A 151 2.95 20.32 2.84
N LEU A 152 2.05 19.37 2.53
CA LEU A 152 1.63 19.10 1.16
C LEU A 152 0.94 20.32 0.54
N PHE A 153 0.03 20.95 1.28
CA PHE A 153 -0.67 22.16 0.85
C PHE A 153 0.31 23.32 0.58
N ALA A 154 1.26 23.54 1.48
CA ALA A 154 2.22 24.63 1.38
C ALA A 154 3.22 24.43 0.23
N ASN A 155 3.81 23.23 0.11
CA ASN A 155 4.78 22.91 -0.92
C ASN A 155 4.94 21.40 -1.10
N ARG A 156 4.02 20.80 -1.86
CA ARG A 156 4.07 19.37 -2.21
C ARG A 156 5.43 18.92 -2.78
N ALA A 157 6.05 19.72 -3.65
CA ALA A 157 7.29 19.35 -4.30
C ALA A 157 8.45 19.18 -3.30
N LYS A 158 8.55 20.09 -2.32
CA LYS A 158 9.54 19.99 -1.24
C LYS A 158 9.21 18.82 -0.31
N PHE A 159 7.97 18.75 0.15
CA PHE A 159 7.51 17.68 1.05
C PHE A 159 7.77 16.28 0.47
N TYR A 160 7.47 16.08 -0.81
CA TYR A 160 7.71 14.81 -1.50
C TYR A 160 9.19 14.50 -1.76
N TYR A 161 10.09 15.47 -1.62
CA TYR A 161 11.53 15.21 -1.63
C TYR A 161 12.01 14.86 -0.22
N ASP A 162 11.61 15.66 0.78
CA ASP A 162 12.07 15.51 2.17
C ASP A 162 11.68 14.16 2.77
N LEU A 163 10.48 13.65 2.47
CA LEU A 163 9.98 12.40 3.06
C LEU A 163 10.84 11.17 2.66
N PRO A 164 11.12 10.91 1.36
CA PRO A 164 12.05 9.86 0.95
C PRO A 164 13.52 10.17 1.21
N ALA A 165 13.95 11.44 1.20
CA ALA A 165 15.31 11.82 1.61
C ALA A 165 15.54 11.67 3.13
N GLY A 166 14.47 11.52 3.91
CA GLY A 166 14.51 11.36 5.35
C GLY A 166 13.94 10.00 5.80
N PRO A 167 12.80 9.98 6.52
CA PRO A 167 12.39 8.82 7.30
C PRO A 167 11.85 7.63 6.48
N PHE A 168 11.38 7.82 5.24
CA PHE A 168 10.73 6.73 4.49
C PHE A 168 11.72 5.60 4.15
N TYR A 169 12.94 5.94 3.73
CA TYR A 169 14.03 4.99 3.49
C TYR A 169 15.05 4.94 4.64
N GLY A 170 14.83 5.72 5.72
CA GLY A 170 15.73 5.80 6.87
C GLY A 170 17.02 6.59 6.62
N PHE A 171 17.07 7.40 5.57
CA PHE A 171 18.25 8.22 5.20
C PHE A 171 18.53 9.36 6.18
N ASN A 172 17.58 9.70 7.05
CA ASN A 172 17.82 10.61 8.17
C ASN A 172 18.59 9.97 9.35
N ARG A 173 18.84 8.66 9.34
CA ARG A 173 19.55 7.96 10.43
C ARG A 173 21.07 8.20 10.35
N PRO A 174 21.76 8.31 11.50
CA PRO A 174 23.21 8.46 11.51
C PRO A 174 23.93 7.33 10.75
N GLY A 175 24.85 7.69 9.86
CA GLY A 175 25.67 6.74 9.11
C GLY A 175 24.99 6.11 7.89
N VAL A 176 23.68 6.34 7.68
CA VAL A 176 22.98 5.88 6.48
C VAL A 176 23.20 6.88 5.36
N LYS A 177 23.73 6.42 4.22
CA LYS A 177 23.93 7.26 3.04
C LYS A 177 22.66 7.29 2.19
N THR A 178 22.24 8.48 1.79
CA THR A 178 21.15 8.68 0.83
C THR A 178 21.47 8.04 -0.51
N ILE A 179 20.50 7.32 -1.07
CA ILE A 179 20.54 6.82 -2.45
C ILE A 179 19.66 7.73 -3.29
N GLU A 180 20.26 8.78 -3.85
CA GLU A 180 19.54 9.85 -4.59
C GLU A 180 18.56 9.33 -5.65
N PRO A 181 18.88 8.33 -6.49
CA PRO A 181 17.92 7.80 -7.46
C PRO A 181 16.62 7.25 -6.84
N LEU A 182 16.67 6.71 -5.62
CA LEU A 182 15.46 6.26 -4.93
C LEU A 182 14.60 7.45 -4.49
N VAL A 183 15.23 8.50 -3.97
CA VAL A 183 14.56 9.76 -3.59
C VAL A 183 13.87 10.37 -4.81
N TRP A 184 14.58 10.50 -5.93
CA TRP A 184 14.03 11.08 -7.14
C TRP A 184 12.96 10.22 -7.81
N ASN A 185 13.06 8.89 -7.75
CA ASN A 185 12.00 8.03 -8.26
C ASN A 185 10.73 8.11 -7.39
N TRP A 186 10.87 8.13 -6.06
CA TRP A 186 9.74 8.34 -5.14
C TRP A 186 9.07 9.69 -5.43
N TRP A 187 9.87 10.76 -5.54
CA TRP A 187 9.41 12.10 -5.88
C TRP A 187 8.68 12.14 -7.23
N ARG A 188 9.25 11.51 -8.28
CA ARG A 188 8.64 11.40 -9.62
C ARG A 188 7.25 10.77 -9.55
N GLN A 189 7.12 9.64 -8.82
CA GLN A 189 5.85 8.94 -8.67
C GLN A 189 4.81 9.81 -7.96
N GLY A 190 5.18 10.42 -6.83
CA GLY A 190 4.29 11.31 -6.08
C GLY A 190 3.86 12.52 -6.89
N MET A 191 4.78 13.13 -7.64
CA MET A 191 4.49 14.30 -8.46
C MET A 191 3.62 14.00 -9.70
N MET A 192 3.64 12.76 -10.20
CA MET A 192 2.77 12.32 -11.29
C MET A 192 1.28 12.25 -10.89
N GLY A 193 1.00 11.97 -9.61
CA GLY A 193 -0.37 11.94 -9.07
C GLY A 193 -0.99 13.31 -8.82
N GLY A 194 -2.29 13.32 -8.52
CA GLY A 194 -3.07 14.51 -8.21
C GLY A 194 -2.84 15.02 -6.79
N ALA A 195 -2.71 16.34 -6.62
CA ALA A 195 -2.47 16.95 -5.31
C ALA A 195 -3.62 16.68 -4.32
N LYS A 196 -4.87 16.68 -4.80
CA LYS A 196 -6.06 16.36 -4.00
C LYS A 196 -6.04 14.93 -3.46
N ALA A 197 -5.70 13.96 -4.31
CA ALA A 197 -5.51 12.57 -3.91
C ALA A 197 -4.39 12.40 -2.88
N GLY A 198 -3.28 13.11 -3.10
CA GLY A 198 -2.18 13.21 -2.15
C GLY A 198 -2.63 13.76 -0.79
N TYR A 199 -3.41 14.84 -0.79
CA TYR A 199 -3.88 15.52 0.41
C TYR A 199 -4.89 14.68 1.20
N ASP A 200 -5.96 14.21 0.57
CA ASP A 200 -7.02 13.42 1.22
C ASP A 200 -6.55 12.01 1.57
N GLY A 201 -5.62 11.46 0.78
CA GLY A 201 -5.00 10.17 1.07
C GLY A 201 -4.36 10.11 2.45
N ILE A 202 -3.87 11.25 2.97
CA ILE A 202 -3.38 11.37 4.34
C ILE A 202 -4.47 11.07 5.36
N VAL A 203 -5.68 11.59 5.15
CA VAL A 203 -6.85 11.27 5.99
C VAL A 203 -7.19 9.78 5.87
N ALA A 204 -7.28 9.26 4.64
CA ALA A 204 -7.65 7.87 4.41
C ALA A 204 -6.69 6.87 5.08
N PHE A 205 -5.38 7.03 4.91
CA PHE A 205 -4.43 6.10 5.51
C PHE A 205 -4.30 6.28 7.03
N SER A 206 -4.53 7.48 7.55
CA SER A 206 -4.31 7.77 8.97
C SER A 206 -5.52 7.44 9.85
N GLN A 207 -6.74 7.68 9.34
CA GLN A 207 -7.97 7.73 10.13
C GLN A 207 -8.94 6.58 9.87
N THR A 208 -8.76 5.78 8.82
CA THR A 208 -9.59 4.57 8.64
C THR A 208 -9.22 3.52 9.68
N ASP A 209 -10.23 3.04 10.40
CA ASP A 209 -10.12 1.94 11.36
C ASP A 209 -10.49 0.61 10.69
N PHE A 210 -9.48 -0.24 10.49
CA PHE A 210 -9.58 -1.55 9.86
C PHE A 210 -9.80 -2.69 10.88
N THR A 211 -10.04 -2.38 12.17
CA THR A 211 -10.15 -3.39 13.24
C THR A 211 -11.21 -4.45 12.94
N GLU A 212 -12.39 -4.03 12.51
CA GLU A 212 -13.47 -4.96 12.17
C GLU A 212 -13.25 -5.67 10.83
N ASP A 213 -12.49 -5.04 9.92
CA ASP A 213 -12.18 -5.64 8.62
C ASP A 213 -11.20 -6.80 8.76
N LEU A 214 -10.15 -6.63 9.56
CA LEU A 214 -9.18 -7.69 9.86
C LEU A 214 -9.86 -8.96 10.43
N LYS A 215 -10.90 -8.80 11.26
CA LYS A 215 -11.65 -9.91 11.84
C LYS A 215 -12.51 -10.66 10.81
N LYS A 216 -12.91 -10.03 9.70
CA LYS A 216 -13.74 -10.65 8.66
C LYS A 216 -12.92 -11.62 7.81
N ILE A 217 -11.66 -11.30 7.53
CA ILE A 217 -10.78 -12.03 6.60
C ILE A 217 -10.56 -13.49 7.06
N SER A 218 -10.76 -14.43 6.14
CA SER A 218 -10.74 -15.88 6.39
C SER A 218 -9.56 -16.62 5.72
N VAL A 219 -8.97 -16.03 4.69
CA VAL A 219 -7.76 -16.52 4.02
C VAL A 219 -6.50 -16.30 4.88
N PRO A 220 -5.41 -17.07 4.65
CA PRO A 220 -4.12 -16.81 5.30
C PRO A 220 -3.57 -15.43 4.95
N VAL A 221 -3.07 -14.71 5.95
CA VAL A 221 -2.48 -13.38 5.76
C VAL A 221 -1.11 -13.30 6.43
N LEU A 222 -0.08 -12.96 5.64
CA LEU A 222 1.24 -12.64 6.15
C LEU A 222 1.32 -11.14 6.47
N VAL A 223 1.73 -10.79 7.68
CA VAL A 223 1.96 -9.42 8.13
C VAL A 223 3.45 -9.22 8.32
N MET A 224 4.05 -8.35 7.51
CA MET A 224 5.49 -8.09 7.45
C MET A 224 5.75 -6.68 7.96
N HIS A 225 6.47 -6.51 9.07
CA HIS A 225 6.68 -5.17 9.63
C HIS A 225 8.02 -5.08 10.36
N SER A 226 8.70 -3.95 10.22
CA SER A 226 9.92 -3.64 10.95
C SER A 226 9.65 -2.93 12.27
N GLU A 227 10.36 -3.28 13.34
CA GLU A 227 10.36 -2.52 14.60
C GLU A 227 10.88 -1.09 14.41
N ASP A 228 11.64 -0.85 13.33
CA ASP A 228 12.32 0.39 12.99
C ASP A 228 11.58 1.29 12.00
N ASP A 229 10.35 0.92 11.60
CA ASP A 229 9.54 1.71 10.68
C ASP A 229 9.23 3.10 11.27
N GLN A 230 9.76 4.16 10.63
CA GLN A 230 9.58 5.55 11.07
C GLN A 230 8.30 6.21 10.54
N ILE A 231 7.53 5.51 9.69
CA ILE A 231 6.32 6.04 9.06
C ILE A 231 5.08 5.42 9.69
N VAL A 232 5.03 4.08 9.80
CA VAL A 232 3.91 3.36 10.39
C VAL A 232 4.34 2.77 11.73
N PRO A 233 3.73 3.20 12.86
CA PRO A 233 4.16 2.81 14.19
C PRO A 233 3.97 1.32 14.41
N TYR A 234 5.07 0.57 14.49
CA TYR A 234 5.06 -0.90 14.61
C TYR A 234 4.10 -1.40 15.68
N GLN A 235 4.18 -0.90 16.92
CA GLN A 235 3.37 -1.40 18.04
C GLN A 235 1.85 -1.20 17.86
N ALA A 236 1.44 -0.20 17.08
CA ALA A 236 0.04 0.11 16.82
C ALA A 236 -0.48 -0.48 15.50
N SER A 237 0.36 -1.23 14.77
CA SER A 237 0.05 -1.70 13.41
C SER A 237 0.25 -3.21 13.25
N GLY A 238 1.41 -3.65 12.73
CA GLY A 238 1.69 -5.03 12.33
C GLY A 238 1.31 -6.10 13.37
N PRO A 239 1.80 -6.03 14.62
CA PRO A 239 1.46 -7.00 15.66
C PRO A 239 -0.04 -7.06 15.98
N LEU A 240 -0.72 -5.91 16.00
CA LEU A 240 -2.16 -5.87 16.26
C LEU A 240 -2.94 -6.45 15.09
N SER A 241 -2.53 -6.16 13.85
CA SER A 241 -3.14 -6.72 12.66
C SER A 241 -3.03 -8.24 12.63
N ALA A 242 -1.84 -8.78 12.85
CA ALA A 242 -1.61 -10.23 12.91
C ALA A 242 -2.47 -10.91 13.98
N LYS A 243 -2.64 -10.25 15.13
CA LYS A 243 -3.48 -10.76 16.23
C LYS A 243 -4.98 -10.74 15.91
N LEU A 244 -5.46 -9.73 15.17
CA LEU A 244 -6.88 -9.58 14.82
C LEU A 244 -7.32 -10.51 13.68
N LEU A 245 -6.40 -10.87 12.79
CA LEU A 245 -6.62 -11.79 11.69
C LEU A 245 -6.85 -13.22 12.18
N LYS A 246 -7.87 -13.91 11.63
CA LYS A 246 -8.15 -15.32 11.95
C LYS A 246 -6.99 -16.27 11.62
N LYS A 247 -6.24 -15.96 10.56
CA LYS A 247 -5.08 -16.72 10.07
C LYS A 247 -3.89 -15.80 9.78
N GLY A 248 -3.63 -14.89 10.71
CA GLY A 248 -2.50 -13.95 10.63
C GLY A 248 -1.18 -14.60 11.02
N THR A 249 -0.13 -14.37 10.25
CA THR A 249 1.25 -14.69 10.62
C THR A 249 2.06 -13.40 10.66
N LEU A 250 2.67 -13.08 11.81
CA LEU A 250 3.58 -11.93 11.91
C LEU A 250 5.00 -12.35 11.56
N LYS A 251 5.62 -11.58 10.66
CA LYS A 251 7.06 -11.60 10.40
C LYS A 251 7.62 -10.23 10.76
N THR A 252 8.38 -10.20 11.85
CA THR A 252 9.02 -8.99 12.36
C THR A 252 10.44 -8.86 11.81
N TYR A 253 10.80 -7.66 11.40
CA TYR A 253 12.16 -7.29 11.03
C TYR A 253 12.75 -6.30 12.03
N LYS A 254 14.07 -6.24 12.03
CA LYS A 254 14.85 -5.21 12.71
C LYS A 254 15.63 -4.43 11.67
N ASP A 255 15.83 -3.15 11.92
CA ASP A 255 16.67 -2.25 11.13
C ASP A 255 16.22 -2.03 9.67
N LEU A 256 15.03 -2.50 9.28
CA LEU A 256 14.48 -2.23 7.94
C LEU A 256 13.63 -0.95 7.94
N PRO A 257 13.76 -0.08 6.92
CA PRO A 257 12.97 1.14 6.82
C PRO A 257 11.55 0.85 6.31
N HIS A 258 10.68 1.88 6.29
CA HIS A 258 9.33 1.76 5.73
C HIS A 258 9.35 1.31 4.26
N GLY A 259 10.27 1.86 3.46
CA GLY A 259 10.52 1.48 2.07
C GLY A 259 11.34 0.19 1.90
N MET A 260 11.16 -0.81 2.77
CA MET A 260 11.91 -2.08 2.71
C MET A 260 11.64 -2.90 1.44
N ILE A 261 10.47 -2.73 0.80
CA ILE A 261 10.18 -3.35 -0.50
C ILE A 261 11.14 -2.88 -1.60
N THR A 262 11.69 -1.68 -1.48
CA THR A 262 12.64 -1.09 -2.43
C THR A 262 14.09 -1.35 -2.00
N THR A 263 14.41 -1.09 -0.73
CA THR A 263 15.80 -1.12 -0.24
C THR A 263 16.31 -2.52 0.09
N HIS A 264 15.41 -3.45 0.41
CA HIS A 264 15.71 -4.82 0.84
C HIS A 264 14.84 -5.83 0.08
N ALA A 265 14.64 -5.58 -1.22
CA ALA A 265 13.74 -6.35 -2.06
C ALA A 265 14.07 -7.84 -2.08
N ASP A 266 15.35 -8.22 -2.01
CA ASP A 266 15.79 -9.61 -1.95
C ASP A 266 15.25 -10.36 -0.72
N VAL A 267 15.35 -9.74 0.47
CA VAL A 267 14.83 -10.29 1.73
C VAL A 267 13.31 -10.40 1.67
N ILE A 268 12.64 -9.31 1.28
CA ILE A 268 11.17 -9.26 1.23
C ILE A 268 10.62 -10.25 0.20
N ASN A 269 11.22 -10.34 -0.98
CA ASN A 269 10.78 -11.24 -2.04
C ASN A 269 10.94 -12.70 -1.65
N ALA A 270 12.02 -13.05 -0.95
CA ALA A 270 12.26 -14.41 -0.47
C ALA A 270 11.19 -14.84 0.56
N ASP A 271 10.90 -13.99 1.54
CA ASP A 271 9.87 -14.28 2.56
C ASP A 271 8.47 -14.39 1.95
N LEU A 272 8.10 -13.48 1.03
CA LEU A 272 6.85 -13.54 0.29
C LEU A 272 6.74 -14.85 -0.51
N LEU A 273 7.79 -15.21 -1.26
CA LEU A 273 7.79 -16.44 -2.07
C LEU A 273 7.63 -17.70 -1.22
N ALA A 274 8.30 -17.75 -0.06
CA ALA A 274 8.15 -18.86 0.89
C ALA A 274 6.70 -18.98 1.36
N PHE A 275 6.07 -17.86 1.73
CA PHE A 275 4.67 -17.84 2.13
C PHE A 275 3.72 -18.22 0.99
N PHE A 276 3.97 -17.78 -0.25
CA PHE A 276 3.11 -18.10 -1.40
C PHE A 276 3.12 -19.60 -1.70
N LYS A 277 4.26 -20.28 -1.51
CA LYS A 277 4.43 -21.73 -1.76
C LYS A 277 3.99 -22.65 -0.61
N ALA A 278 3.79 -22.11 0.59
CA ALA A 278 3.42 -22.87 1.79
C ALA A 278 1.99 -23.46 1.74
#